data_AF-A0A3L6TJ58-F1
#
_entry.id   AF-A0A3L6TJ58-F1
#
_cell.length_a   1.000
_cell.length_b   1.000
_cell.length_c   1.000
_cell.angle_alpha   90.00
_cell.angle_beta   90.00
_cell.angle_gamma   90.00
#
_symmetry.space_group_name_H-M   'P 1'
#
loop_
_entity.id
_entity.type
_entity.pdbx_description
1 polymer ?
#
loop_
_entity_poly.entity_id
_entity_poly.type
_entity_poly.pdbx_seq_one_letter_code
_entity_poly.pdbx_strand_id
1 'polypeptide(L)'
;MAGAQSTEQGDCSRFKGNTPHSCKKDPVVVDLRPDTPYNMQIANCCKAGVPSTFTQDPANAASSFQLSVGLAGTTTETVKLPKNFTLRTPGPGYTCGRAIVGRPTKFFTADGRRATRAFMTWKVTCTYSQFLAQKTPSCCVSLSSSYNSTTVNCPTCSCGCQNPNGTNCVKKGSPHLGSAIDGPGRWTGQPLVECTSHMCLVRINWHVKQNYKDYWRVKITITNFNFRMNYTEWNLVVQHPNFDNITQLFGLNYKPLTPYGGCINDAAMFWGVKPDNDVLTQDGKLGSVQGELLLRKDFQTFTFGNGWAFPRRVYFNGDNCVMPSPEDYPSLPRMQAL
;
A
#
# COMPACT_ATOMS: atom_id res chain seq x y z
N MET A 1 -18.98 -20.09 9.94
CA MET A 1 -18.05 -19.53 8.93
C MET A 1 -16.65 -20.01 9.27
N ALA A 2 -15.70 -20.01 8.33
CA ALA A 2 -14.29 -20.34 8.59
C ALA A 2 -13.38 -19.35 7.87
N GLY A 3 -12.29 -18.94 8.51
CA GLY A 3 -11.34 -17.92 8.01
C GLY A 3 -11.83 -16.46 8.09
N ALA A 4 -13.11 -16.22 8.36
CA ALA A 4 -13.70 -14.88 8.47
C ALA A 4 -14.89 -14.86 9.45
N GLN A 5 -15.26 -13.66 9.90
CA GLN A 5 -16.45 -13.43 10.73
C GLN A 5 -17.23 -12.18 10.26
N SER A 6 -18.53 -12.14 10.55
CA SER A 6 -19.34 -10.94 10.33
C SER A 6 -19.19 -9.96 11.50
N THR A 7 -19.23 -8.65 11.21
CA THR A 7 -19.15 -7.62 12.26
C THR A 7 -20.42 -7.50 13.09
N GLU A 8 -21.57 -7.84 12.52
CA GLU A 8 -22.89 -7.73 13.16
C GLU A 8 -23.75 -8.95 12.86
N GLN A 9 -24.49 -9.41 13.88
CA GLN A 9 -25.45 -10.50 13.73
C GLN A 9 -26.77 -10.04 13.08
N GLY A 10 -27.26 -8.85 13.42
CA GLY A 10 -28.58 -8.38 12.99
C GLY A 10 -29.74 -9.14 13.65
N ASP A 11 -30.96 -8.99 13.12
CA ASP A 11 -32.14 -9.68 13.65
C ASP A 11 -32.24 -11.12 13.11
N CYS A 12 -31.83 -12.07 13.95
CA CYS A 12 -31.93 -13.50 13.70
C CYS A 12 -33.10 -14.17 14.42
N SER A 13 -34.09 -13.42 14.93
CA SER A 13 -35.22 -13.95 15.73
C SER A 13 -36.00 -15.09 15.05
N ARG A 14 -35.98 -15.15 13.71
CA ARG A 14 -36.61 -16.23 12.92
C ARG A 14 -35.96 -17.60 13.11
N PHE A 15 -34.70 -17.67 13.56
CA PHE A 15 -33.95 -18.91 13.74
C PHE A 15 -34.00 -19.35 15.21
N LYS A 16 -34.76 -20.40 15.51
CA LYS A 16 -34.94 -20.95 16.87
C LYS A 16 -33.83 -21.91 17.31
N GLY A 17 -32.92 -22.27 16.41
CA GLY A 17 -31.77 -23.14 16.62
C GLY A 17 -30.81 -23.02 15.44
N ASN A 18 -29.53 -23.34 15.64
CA ASN A 18 -28.46 -23.12 14.63
C ASN A 18 -28.47 -21.68 14.09
N THR A 19 -28.52 -20.71 14.99
CA THR A 19 -28.58 -19.29 14.66
C THR A 19 -27.41 -18.89 13.76
N PRO A 20 -27.66 -18.30 12.57
CA PRO A 20 -26.59 -17.85 11.69
C PRO A 20 -25.68 -16.80 12.35
N HIS A 21 -24.43 -16.73 11.89
CA HIS A 21 -23.50 -15.68 12.32
C HIS A 21 -23.99 -14.27 11.96
N SER A 22 -24.74 -14.13 10.86
CA SER A 22 -25.42 -12.89 10.48
C SER A 22 -26.70 -13.18 9.72
N CYS A 23 -27.76 -12.43 10.03
CA CYS A 23 -29.05 -12.43 9.32
C CYS A 23 -29.30 -11.13 8.55
N LYS A 24 -28.29 -10.24 8.48
CA LYS A 24 -28.35 -9.05 7.62
C LYS A 24 -28.35 -9.46 6.15
N LYS A 25 -29.07 -8.69 5.32
CA LYS A 25 -29.08 -8.87 3.86
C LYS A 25 -27.77 -8.40 3.21
N ASP A 26 -27.04 -7.51 3.88
CA ASP A 26 -25.79 -6.86 3.47
C ASP A 26 -24.70 -7.04 4.56
N PRO A 27 -24.31 -8.28 4.89
CA PRO A 27 -23.36 -8.53 5.96
C PRO A 27 -21.97 -7.97 5.61
N VAL A 28 -21.32 -7.33 6.59
CA VAL A 28 -19.90 -6.96 6.49
C VAL A 28 -19.09 -8.12 7.06
N VAL A 29 -18.23 -8.69 6.22
CA VAL A 29 -17.36 -9.83 6.56
C VAL A 29 -15.92 -9.34 6.67
N VAL A 30 -15.26 -9.72 7.76
CA VAL A 30 -13.86 -9.41 8.05
C VAL A 30 -13.06 -10.71 8.18
N ASP A 31 -11.92 -10.73 7.49
CA ASP A 31 -10.93 -11.79 7.58
C ASP A 31 -10.39 -11.87 9.02
N LEU A 32 -10.19 -13.09 9.52
CA LEU A 32 -9.69 -13.30 10.87
C LEU A 32 -8.20 -12.96 10.95
N ARG A 33 -7.65 -12.98 12.17
CA ARG A 33 -6.23 -12.68 12.40
C ARG A 33 -5.34 -13.91 12.23
N PRO A 34 -4.03 -13.75 11.93
CA PRO A 34 -3.10 -14.87 11.76
C PRO A 34 -2.99 -15.83 12.96
N ASP A 35 -3.30 -15.37 14.18
CA ASP A 35 -3.30 -16.13 15.44
C ASP A 35 -4.58 -16.97 15.67
N THR A 36 -5.48 -17.02 14.68
CA THR A 36 -6.73 -17.77 14.75
C THR A 36 -6.48 -19.26 15.01
N PRO A 37 -7.23 -19.94 15.89
CA PRO A 37 -7.14 -21.38 16.11
C PRO A 37 -7.29 -22.20 14.82
N TYR A 38 -6.50 -23.28 14.69
CA TYR A 38 -6.44 -24.10 13.47
C TYR A 38 -7.81 -24.64 13.00
N ASN A 39 -8.71 -24.96 13.94
CA ASN A 39 -10.06 -25.44 13.64
C ASN A 39 -10.98 -24.39 13.00
N MET A 40 -10.60 -23.11 13.01
CA MET A 40 -11.31 -22.02 12.38
C MET A 40 -10.63 -21.52 11.09
N GLN A 41 -9.50 -22.13 10.70
CA GLN A 41 -8.73 -21.78 9.51
C GLN A 41 -9.17 -22.59 8.28
N ILE A 42 -8.94 -22.00 7.10
CA ILE A 42 -8.99 -22.61 5.77
C ILE A 42 -7.67 -22.36 5.02
N ALA A 43 -7.44 -23.03 3.89
CA ALA A 43 -6.29 -22.76 3.04
C ALA A 43 -6.21 -21.27 2.65
N ASN A 44 -5.02 -20.67 2.77
CA ASN A 44 -4.76 -19.26 2.46
C ASN A 44 -5.61 -18.24 3.24
N CYS A 45 -6.05 -18.58 4.46
CA CYS A 45 -6.46 -17.60 5.48
C CYS A 45 -5.33 -17.45 6.51
N CYS A 46 -5.45 -16.70 7.61
CA CYS A 46 -6.27 -15.52 7.85
C CYS A 46 -5.28 -14.35 7.87
N LYS A 47 -5.54 -13.26 7.15
CA LYS A 47 -4.57 -12.17 6.94
C LYS A 47 -5.01 -10.85 7.56
N ALA A 48 -6.01 -10.86 8.44
CA ALA A 48 -6.60 -9.67 9.05
C ALA A 48 -7.01 -8.60 8.02
N GLY A 49 -7.33 -9.01 6.80
CA GLY A 49 -7.69 -8.11 5.71
C GLY A 49 -6.52 -7.37 5.05
N VAL A 50 -5.27 -7.73 5.37
CA VAL A 50 -4.05 -7.15 4.79
C VAL A 50 -3.31 -8.21 3.98
N PRO A 51 -3.61 -8.35 2.67
CA PRO A 51 -2.84 -9.20 1.78
C PRO A 51 -1.53 -8.51 1.37
N SER A 52 -0.45 -9.27 1.30
CA SER A 52 0.82 -8.79 0.74
C SER A 52 0.70 -8.57 -0.77
N THR A 53 1.61 -7.83 -1.37
CA THR A 53 1.65 -7.80 -2.84
C THR A 53 2.18 -9.13 -3.37
N PHE A 54 1.66 -9.58 -4.53
CA PHE A 54 2.14 -10.80 -5.19
C PHE A 54 3.64 -10.79 -5.48
N THR A 55 4.23 -9.59 -5.61
CA THR A 55 5.67 -9.41 -5.82
C THR A 55 6.48 -9.62 -4.54
N GLN A 56 6.02 -9.09 -3.41
CA GLN A 56 6.73 -9.19 -2.13
C GLN A 56 6.61 -10.58 -1.52
N ASP A 57 5.39 -11.14 -1.55
CA ASP A 57 5.09 -12.43 -0.94
C ASP A 57 3.92 -13.11 -1.66
N PRO A 58 4.21 -13.96 -2.67
CA PRO A 58 3.17 -14.67 -3.42
C PRO A 58 2.29 -15.58 -2.54
N ALA A 59 2.82 -16.10 -1.43
CA ALA A 59 2.10 -17.01 -0.55
C ALA A 59 1.05 -16.27 0.30
N ASN A 60 1.32 -15.01 0.64
CA ASN A 60 0.44 -14.16 1.44
C ASN A 60 -0.36 -13.13 0.61
N ALA A 61 -0.24 -13.17 -0.72
CA ALA A 61 -0.91 -12.25 -1.64
C ALA A 61 -2.40 -12.56 -1.91
N ALA A 62 -2.92 -13.66 -1.36
CA ALA A 62 -4.31 -14.02 -1.45
C ALA A 62 -4.84 -14.35 -0.04
N SER A 63 -6.08 -13.92 0.22
CA SER A 63 -6.85 -14.33 1.40
C SER A 63 -8.11 -15.07 0.95
N SER A 64 -8.49 -16.11 1.68
CA SER A 64 -9.68 -16.90 1.41
C SER A 64 -10.44 -17.23 2.69
N PHE A 65 -11.76 -17.32 2.57
CA PHE A 65 -12.64 -17.70 3.68
C PHE A 65 -13.86 -18.44 3.14
N GLN A 66 -14.51 -19.22 4.01
CA GLN A 66 -15.70 -20.00 3.68
C GLN A 66 -16.93 -19.47 4.43
N LEU A 67 -17.97 -19.17 3.65
CA LEU A 67 -19.27 -18.74 4.15
C LEU A 67 -20.32 -19.81 3.87
N SER A 68 -21.13 -20.12 4.89
CA SER A 68 -22.34 -20.92 4.73
C SER A 68 -23.53 -19.97 4.70
N VAL A 69 -24.18 -19.85 3.54
CA VAL A 69 -25.33 -18.97 3.36
C VAL A 69 -26.62 -19.77 3.52
N GLY A 70 -27.41 -19.44 4.53
CA GLY A 70 -28.72 -20.05 4.74
C GLY A 70 -29.73 -19.58 3.69
N LEU A 71 -30.72 -20.44 3.37
CA LEU A 71 -31.80 -20.14 2.41
C LEU A 71 -31.33 -19.78 0.99
N ALA A 72 -30.10 -20.19 0.63
CA ALA A 72 -29.60 -20.11 -0.73
C ALA A 72 -30.12 -21.29 -1.57
N GLY A 73 -30.26 -21.11 -2.88
CA GLY A 73 -30.53 -22.21 -3.80
C GLY A 73 -29.40 -23.25 -3.78
N THR A 74 -29.74 -24.51 -4.04
CA THR A 74 -28.81 -25.65 -4.00
C THR A 74 -28.46 -26.20 -5.37
N THR A 75 -29.03 -25.63 -6.44
CA THR A 75 -28.83 -26.04 -7.84
C THR A 75 -28.31 -24.86 -8.66
N THR A 76 -27.75 -25.15 -9.83
CA THR A 76 -27.27 -24.12 -10.78
C THR A 76 -28.34 -23.13 -11.20
N GLU A 77 -29.61 -23.52 -11.17
CA GLU A 77 -30.76 -22.67 -11.52
C GLU A 77 -31.30 -21.87 -10.33
N THR A 78 -31.20 -22.40 -9.12
CA THR A 78 -31.78 -21.78 -7.92
C THR A 78 -30.79 -20.87 -7.20
N VAL A 79 -29.48 -21.06 -7.39
CA VAL A 79 -28.43 -20.20 -6.80
C VAL A 79 -28.55 -18.78 -7.37
N LYS A 80 -28.81 -17.82 -6.48
CA LYS A 80 -28.78 -16.40 -6.82
C LYS A 80 -27.42 -15.82 -6.50
N LEU A 81 -26.77 -15.20 -7.49
CA LEU A 81 -25.50 -14.53 -7.25
C LEU A 81 -25.69 -13.31 -6.34
N PRO A 82 -24.76 -13.08 -5.39
CA PRO A 82 -24.73 -11.83 -4.65
C PRO A 82 -24.53 -10.64 -5.59
N LYS A 83 -25.08 -9.50 -5.20
CA LYS A 83 -24.98 -8.23 -5.94
C LYS A 83 -24.33 -7.18 -5.03
N ASN A 84 -23.81 -6.12 -5.63
CA ASN A 84 -23.27 -4.95 -4.92
C ASN A 84 -22.12 -5.30 -3.97
N PHE A 85 -21.08 -5.98 -4.48
CA PHE A 85 -19.87 -6.21 -3.71
C PHE A 85 -19.20 -4.89 -3.37
N THR A 86 -18.71 -4.75 -2.14
CA THR A 86 -17.96 -3.57 -1.69
C THR A 86 -16.77 -4.03 -0.88
N LEU A 87 -15.56 -3.65 -1.30
CA LEU A 87 -14.34 -3.85 -0.54
C LEU A 87 -14.06 -2.57 0.26
N ARG A 88 -14.09 -2.68 1.59
CA ARG A 88 -13.97 -1.51 2.50
C ARG A 88 -12.53 -1.18 2.90
N THR A 89 -11.56 -1.99 2.50
CA THR A 89 -10.17 -1.89 2.97
C THR A 89 -9.16 -2.10 1.83
N PRO A 90 -8.10 -1.28 1.75
CA PRO A 90 -7.90 -0.01 2.47
C PRO A 90 -8.84 1.11 1.95
N GLY A 91 -9.72 1.63 2.83
CA GLY A 91 -10.59 2.78 2.55
C GLY A 91 -11.74 2.56 1.54
N PRO A 92 -12.52 3.62 1.22
CA PRO A 92 -13.63 3.57 0.26
C PRO A 92 -13.18 3.56 -1.22
N GLY A 93 -11.91 3.23 -1.49
CA GLY A 93 -11.30 3.37 -2.81
C GLY A 93 -11.74 2.34 -3.85
N TYR A 94 -12.28 1.20 -3.43
CA TYR A 94 -12.63 0.12 -4.34
C TYR A 94 -14.07 0.24 -4.86
N THR A 95 -14.19 0.21 -6.18
CA THR A 95 -15.47 0.01 -6.87
C THR A 95 -15.48 -1.37 -7.51
N CYS A 96 -16.45 -2.21 -7.14
CA CYS A 96 -16.56 -3.56 -7.68
C CYS A 96 -17.60 -3.63 -8.80
N GLY A 97 -17.25 -4.35 -9.87
CA GLY A 97 -18.17 -4.65 -10.96
C GLY A 97 -19.19 -5.73 -10.61
N ARG A 98 -20.02 -6.09 -11.59
CA ARG A 98 -20.95 -7.23 -11.49
C ARG A 98 -20.20 -8.56 -11.43
N ALA A 99 -20.78 -9.56 -10.77
CA ALA A 99 -20.27 -10.92 -10.79
C ALA A 99 -20.41 -11.53 -12.20
N ILE A 100 -19.31 -12.09 -12.72
CA ILE A 100 -19.25 -12.74 -14.02
C ILE A 100 -19.10 -14.24 -13.80
N VAL A 101 -20.03 -15.02 -14.34
CA VAL A 101 -20.01 -16.50 -14.23
C VAL A 101 -18.85 -17.06 -15.03
N GLY A 102 -18.04 -17.89 -14.38
CA GLY A 102 -16.90 -18.57 -14.98
C GLY A 102 -17.06 -20.08 -15.00
N ARG A 103 -16.00 -20.78 -15.42
CA ARG A 103 -15.95 -22.25 -15.34
C ARG A 103 -16.02 -22.70 -13.88
N PRO A 104 -16.88 -23.67 -13.52
CA PRO A 104 -17.00 -24.12 -12.15
C PRO A 104 -15.67 -24.70 -11.63
N THR A 105 -15.24 -24.20 -10.47
CA THR A 105 -13.97 -24.51 -9.80
C THR A 105 -13.95 -25.97 -9.38
N LYS A 106 -12.79 -26.60 -9.49
CA LYS A 106 -12.55 -27.95 -8.95
C LYS A 106 -11.80 -27.82 -7.63
N PHE A 107 -12.30 -28.48 -6.58
CA PHE A 107 -11.63 -28.60 -5.29
C PHE A 107 -11.12 -30.01 -5.14
N PHE A 108 -9.83 -30.15 -4.85
CA PHE A 108 -9.21 -31.45 -4.60
C PHE A 108 -9.18 -31.72 -3.10
N THR A 109 -9.35 -32.98 -2.71
CA THR A 109 -9.07 -33.43 -1.34
C THR A 109 -7.58 -33.27 -1.03
N ALA A 110 -7.22 -33.22 0.26
CA ALA A 110 -5.83 -33.01 0.68
C ALA A 110 -4.85 -34.08 0.16
N ASP A 111 -5.34 -35.31 -0.08
CA ASP A 111 -4.60 -36.41 -0.69
C ASP A 111 -4.56 -36.36 -2.24
N GLY A 112 -5.24 -35.39 -2.87
CA GLY A 112 -5.31 -35.19 -4.31
C GLY A 112 -6.16 -36.19 -5.08
N ARG A 113 -6.72 -37.22 -4.42
CA ARG A 113 -7.35 -38.37 -5.10
C ARG A 113 -8.79 -38.11 -5.54
N ARG A 114 -9.51 -37.22 -4.85
CA ARG A 114 -10.91 -36.88 -5.16
C ARG A 114 -11.02 -35.42 -5.53
N ALA A 115 -11.69 -35.17 -6.66
CA ALA A 115 -12.09 -33.83 -7.06
C ALA A 115 -13.60 -33.65 -6.85
N THR A 116 -13.98 -32.55 -6.23
CA THR A 116 -15.37 -32.06 -6.19
C THR A 116 -15.47 -30.81 -7.05
N ARG A 117 -16.66 -30.48 -7.54
CA ARG A 117 -16.88 -29.33 -8.41
C ARG A 117 -17.86 -28.37 -7.75
N ALA A 118 -17.56 -27.08 -7.81
CA ALA A 118 -18.54 -26.05 -7.48
C ALA A 118 -19.77 -26.20 -8.40
N PHE A 119 -20.97 -25.96 -7.89
CA PHE A 119 -22.14 -25.80 -8.76
C PHE A 119 -21.98 -24.58 -9.67
N MET A 120 -21.45 -23.50 -9.12
CA MET A 120 -21.27 -22.24 -9.84
C MET A 120 -20.01 -21.53 -9.32
N THR A 121 -19.26 -20.92 -10.23
CA THR A 121 -18.13 -20.05 -9.91
C THR A 121 -18.36 -18.72 -10.58
N TRP A 122 -18.07 -17.63 -9.86
CA TRP A 122 -18.10 -16.29 -10.42
C TRP A 122 -16.85 -15.51 -10.02
N LYS A 123 -16.47 -14.55 -10.86
CA LYS A 123 -15.40 -13.60 -10.62
C LYS A 123 -15.98 -12.20 -10.47
N VAL A 124 -15.50 -11.47 -9.49
CA VAL A 124 -15.77 -10.04 -9.33
C VAL A 124 -14.43 -9.32 -9.45
N THR A 125 -14.38 -8.28 -10.28
CA THR A 125 -13.21 -7.41 -10.37
C THR A 125 -13.55 -6.13 -9.62
N CYS A 126 -12.71 -5.76 -8.64
CA CYS A 126 -12.78 -4.48 -7.96
C CYS A 126 -11.59 -3.63 -8.37
N THR A 127 -11.86 -2.40 -8.78
CA THR A 127 -10.85 -1.42 -9.19
C THR A 127 -10.67 -0.39 -8.09
N TYR A 128 -9.42 -0.11 -7.74
CA TYR A 128 -9.08 0.94 -6.77
C TYR A 128 -9.00 2.29 -7.48
N SER A 129 -9.69 3.29 -6.95
CA SER A 129 -9.59 4.68 -7.38
C SER A 129 -8.99 5.51 -6.26
N GLN A 130 -7.80 6.07 -6.52
CA GLN A 130 -7.11 6.95 -5.57
C GLN A 130 -7.98 8.17 -5.22
N PHE A 131 -8.70 8.74 -6.19
CA PHE A 131 -9.59 9.89 -5.99
C PHE A 131 -10.79 9.58 -5.08
N LEU A 132 -11.28 8.34 -5.08
CA LEU A 132 -12.34 7.91 -4.16
C LEU A 132 -11.80 7.55 -2.78
N ALA A 133 -10.61 6.94 -2.74
CA ALA A 133 -9.98 6.51 -1.50
C ALA A 133 -9.61 7.69 -0.60
N GLN A 134 -9.03 8.75 -1.19
CA GLN A 134 -8.56 9.91 -0.46
C GLN A 134 -8.78 11.19 -1.28
N LYS A 135 -9.39 12.20 -0.65
CA LYS A 135 -9.58 13.53 -1.25
C LYS A 135 -8.27 14.32 -1.32
N THR A 136 -7.35 14.05 -0.41
CA THR A 136 -6.04 14.68 -0.30
C THR A 136 -4.95 13.62 -0.45
N PRO A 137 -3.81 13.93 -1.10
CA PRO A 137 -2.66 13.03 -1.14
C PRO A 137 -2.22 12.62 0.27
N SER A 138 -1.64 11.41 0.40
CA SER A 138 -1.08 10.92 1.68
C SER A 138 0.42 11.21 1.82
N CYS A 139 1.12 11.41 0.70
CA CYS A 139 2.57 11.54 0.66
C CYS A 139 3.06 12.66 -0.26
N CYS A 140 4.27 13.12 0.03
CA CYS A 140 4.99 14.10 -0.79
C CYS A 140 6.46 13.70 -0.97
N VAL A 141 7.09 14.28 -1.99
CA VAL A 141 8.50 14.04 -2.32
C VAL A 141 9.31 15.30 -2.08
N SER A 142 10.49 15.13 -1.45
CA SER A 142 11.53 16.14 -1.38
C SER A 142 12.74 15.69 -2.18
N LEU A 143 13.41 16.62 -2.85
CA LEU A 143 14.56 16.35 -3.71
C LEU A 143 15.79 17.08 -3.18
N SER A 144 16.91 16.37 -3.09
CA SER A 144 18.17 16.95 -2.64
C SER A 144 19.36 16.37 -3.42
N SER A 145 20.47 17.08 -3.38
CA SER A 145 21.70 16.70 -4.08
C SER A 145 22.89 17.17 -3.27
N SER A 146 23.94 16.36 -3.12
CA SER A 146 25.18 16.80 -2.46
C SER A 146 25.87 17.97 -3.17
N TYR A 147 25.47 18.24 -4.41
CA TYR A 147 26.03 19.28 -5.28
C TYR A 147 25.24 20.60 -5.24
N ASN A 148 24.16 20.67 -4.47
CA ASN A 148 23.35 21.87 -4.31
C ASN A 148 23.10 22.13 -2.81
N SER A 149 23.31 23.36 -2.36
CA SER A 149 23.10 23.75 -0.96
C SER A 149 21.61 23.82 -0.58
N THR A 150 20.73 24.05 -1.55
CA THR A 150 19.29 24.11 -1.34
C THR A 150 18.64 22.75 -1.56
N THR A 151 17.92 22.27 -0.54
CA THR A 151 17.02 21.12 -0.66
C THR A 151 15.64 21.58 -1.11
N VAL A 152 15.10 20.94 -2.14
CA VAL A 152 13.73 21.15 -2.60
C VAL A 152 12.81 20.37 -1.69
N ASN A 153 12.17 21.07 -0.78
CA ASN A 153 11.23 20.46 0.16
C ASN A 153 9.91 20.10 -0.53
N CYS A 154 9.09 19.31 0.16
CA CYS A 154 7.72 19.08 -0.29
C CYS A 154 6.97 20.41 -0.45
N PRO A 155 6.15 20.57 -1.50
CA PRO A 155 5.31 21.75 -1.66
C PRO A 155 4.42 21.99 -0.43
N THR A 156 4.21 23.25 -0.08
CA THR A 156 3.35 23.64 1.04
C THR A 156 1.92 23.16 0.80
N CYS A 157 1.26 22.69 1.86
CA CYS A 157 -0.08 22.11 1.82
C CYS A 157 -0.30 20.94 0.85
N SER A 158 0.74 20.18 0.49
CA SER A 158 0.63 19.01 -0.40
C SER A 158 -0.48 18.02 0.00
N CYS A 159 -0.66 17.78 1.29
CA CYS A 159 -1.65 16.84 1.84
C CYS A 159 -2.77 17.55 2.61
N GLY A 160 -3.03 18.81 2.27
CA GLY A 160 -4.00 19.69 2.91
C GLY A 160 -3.37 20.80 3.73
N CYS A 161 -4.04 21.96 3.81
CA CYS A 161 -3.62 23.05 4.68
C CYS A 161 -4.20 22.90 6.09
N GLN A 162 -3.58 23.57 7.05
CA GLN A 162 -4.18 23.76 8.36
C GLN A 162 -5.44 24.60 8.24
N ASN A 163 -6.52 24.17 8.91
CA ASN A 163 -7.69 25.02 9.09
C ASN A 163 -7.31 26.21 10.01
N PRO A 164 -7.93 27.39 9.84
CA PRO A 164 -7.70 28.57 10.69
C PRO A 164 -7.87 28.29 12.19
N ASN A 165 -8.67 27.28 12.55
CA ASN A 165 -8.94 26.87 13.93
C ASN A 165 -7.92 25.86 14.52
N GLY A 166 -6.82 25.54 13.81
CA GLY A 166 -5.61 24.94 14.38
C GLY A 166 -5.64 23.45 14.77
N THR A 167 -6.68 22.68 14.46
CA THR A 167 -6.93 21.36 15.10
C THR A 167 -6.49 20.10 14.35
N ASN A 168 -5.80 20.19 13.20
CA ASN A 168 -5.57 18.99 12.35
C ASN A 168 -4.19 18.32 12.48
N CYS A 169 -3.28 18.82 13.33
CA CYS A 169 -1.95 18.24 13.51
C CYS A 169 -1.42 18.45 14.92
N VAL A 170 -0.36 17.71 15.29
CA VAL A 170 0.29 17.83 16.59
C VAL A 170 1.77 18.16 16.40
N LYS A 171 2.29 19.11 17.18
CA LYS A 171 3.73 19.40 17.20
C LYS A 171 4.47 18.33 18.00
N LYS A 172 5.60 17.87 17.46
CA LYS A 172 6.50 16.93 18.14
C LYS A 172 7.01 17.52 19.45
N GLY A 173 7.00 16.72 20.51
CA GLY A 173 7.41 17.14 21.85
C GLY A 173 6.37 17.99 22.61
N SER A 174 5.16 18.17 22.08
CA SER A 174 4.09 18.84 22.83
C SER A 174 3.61 18.00 24.03
N PRO A 175 3.26 18.61 25.18
CA PRO A 175 2.78 17.87 26.36
C PRO A 175 1.51 17.05 26.10
N HIS A 176 0.70 17.47 25.14
CA HIS A 176 -0.56 16.82 24.76
C HIS A 176 -0.40 15.74 23.67
N LEU A 177 0.83 15.41 23.25
CA LEU A 177 1.05 14.41 22.21
C LEU A 177 0.54 13.03 22.64
N GLY A 178 0.82 12.61 23.88
CA GLY A 178 0.35 11.32 24.40
C GLY A 178 -1.18 11.22 24.41
N SER A 179 -1.86 12.25 24.92
CA SER A 179 -3.33 12.29 24.94
C SER A 179 -3.94 12.40 23.54
N ALA A 180 -3.25 13.03 22.58
CA ALA A 180 -3.69 13.08 21.19
C ALA A 180 -3.55 11.71 20.51
N ILE A 181 -2.48 10.96 20.75
CA ILE A 181 -2.29 9.61 20.21
C ILE A 181 -3.39 8.67 20.73
N ASP A 182 -3.68 8.72 22.03
CA ASP A 182 -4.69 7.90 22.69
C ASP A 182 -6.12 8.43 22.60
N GLY A 183 -6.29 9.59 21.98
CA GLY A 183 -7.57 10.26 21.85
C GLY A 183 -8.57 9.58 20.90
N PRO A 184 -9.77 10.18 20.76
CA PRO A 184 -10.76 9.71 19.80
C PRO A 184 -10.14 9.65 18.39
N GLY A 185 -10.35 8.52 17.72
CA GLY A 185 -9.79 8.23 16.39
C GLY A 185 -8.72 7.14 16.36
N ARG A 186 -8.10 6.76 17.49
CA ARG A 186 -7.14 5.65 17.58
C ARG A 186 -7.76 4.33 17.09
N TRP A 187 -8.95 4.00 17.59
CA TRP A 187 -9.66 2.77 17.25
C TRP A 187 -10.30 2.78 15.86
N THR A 188 -10.54 3.97 15.30
CA THR A 188 -11.10 4.13 13.95
C THR A 188 -10.01 4.22 12.88
N GLY A 189 -8.73 4.18 13.26
CA GLY A 189 -7.60 4.29 12.33
C GLY A 189 -7.47 5.68 11.68
N GLN A 190 -8.01 6.72 12.30
CA GLN A 190 -7.86 8.08 11.76
C GLN A 190 -6.42 8.56 11.95
N PRO A 191 -5.74 9.01 10.87
CA PRO A 191 -4.36 9.45 10.95
C PRO A 191 -4.20 10.67 11.85
N LEU A 192 -3.08 10.73 12.57
CA LEU A 192 -2.67 11.89 13.36
C LEU A 192 -1.30 12.32 12.88
N VAL A 193 -1.20 13.48 12.23
CA VAL A 193 0.01 13.92 11.55
C VAL A 193 0.80 14.94 12.36
N GLU A 194 2.13 14.93 12.21
CA GLU A 194 2.99 16.02 12.68
C GLU A 194 2.71 17.33 11.94
N CYS A 195 2.68 18.43 12.69
CA CYS A 195 2.56 19.76 12.10
C CYS A 195 3.81 20.12 11.28
N THR A 196 3.67 20.01 9.97
CA THR A 196 4.68 20.40 8.97
C THR A 196 4.05 21.36 7.95
N SER A 197 4.85 22.01 7.11
CA SER A 197 4.33 22.88 6.06
C SER A 197 3.55 22.13 4.97
N HIS A 198 3.81 20.83 4.79
CA HIS A 198 3.19 19.98 3.76
C HIS A 198 2.03 19.11 4.29
N MET A 199 1.96 18.89 5.62
CA MET A 199 0.89 18.14 6.31
C MET A 199 0.70 16.69 5.84
N CYS A 200 1.71 16.09 5.23
CA CYS A 200 1.64 14.73 4.68
C CYS A 200 1.95 13.67 5.72
N LEU A 201 1.31 12.51 5.58
CA LEU A 201 1.53 11.35 6.45
C LEU A 201 2.90 10.73 6.23
N VAL A 202 3.40 10.79 4.99
CA VAL A 202 4.70 10.23 4.61
C VAL A 202 5.45 11.22 3.73
N ARG A 203 6.76 11.33 3.95
CA ARG A 203 7.68 12.06 3.06
C ARG A 203 8.72 11.11 2.50
N ILE A 204 8.95 11.20 1.19
CA ILE A 204 10.01 10.47 0.52
C ILE A 204 11.07 11.49 0.10
N ASN A 205 12.28 11.37 0.64
CA ASN A 205 13.42 12.15 0.19
C ASN A 205 14.23 11.35 -0.83
N TRP A 206 14.38 11.89 -2.03
CA TRP A 206 15.29 11.41 -3.05
C TRP A 206 16.56 12.27 -3.06
N HIS A 207 17.66 11.69 -2.61
CA HIS A 207 18.92 12.39 -2.45
C HIS A 207 20.00 11.86 -3.39
N VAL A 208 20.49 12.68 -4.30
CA VAL A 208 21.65 12.34 -5.15
C VAL A 208 22.93 12.53 -4.33
N LYS A 209 23.51 11.43 -3.85
CA LYS A 209 24.70 11.45 -2.97
C LYS A 209 25.97 11.77 -3.74
N GLN A 210 26.22 11.01 -4.80
CA GLN A 210 27.48 11.07 -5.53
C GLN A 210 27.30 10.65 -6.98
N ASN A 211 28.05 11.30 -7.85
CA ASN A 211 28.04 11.10 -9.28
C ASN A 211 29.45 10.67 -9.72
N TYR A 212 29.65 9.37 -9.91
CA TYR A 212 30.89 8.79 -10.43
C TYR A 212 30.94 8.90 -11.96
N LYS A 213 32.04 8.43 -12.59
CA LYS A 213 32.17 8.41 -14.05
C LYS A 213 31.06 7.60 -14.71
N ASP A 214 30.93 6.33 -14.33
CA ASP A 214 30.00 5.37 -14.96
C ASP A 214 28.72 5.13 -14.14
N TYR A 215 28.69 5.59 -12.89
CA TYR A 215 27.61 5.32 -11.94
C TYR A 215 27.17 6.59 -11.22
N TRP A 216 25.99 6.54 -10.64
CA TRP A 216 25.53 7.53 -9.69
C TRP A 216 24.83 6.84 -8.53
N ARG A 217 24.97 7.45 -7.35
CA ARG A 217 24.49 6.92 -6.09
C ARG A 217 23.36 7.80 -5.58
N VAL A 218 22.21 7.17 -5.36
CA VAL A 218 21.02 7.80 -4.79
C VAL A 218 20.79 7.20 -3.41
N LYS A 219 20.35 8.04 -2.48
CA LYS A 219 19.79 7.61 -1.21
C LYS A 219 18.31 7.98 -1.16
N ILE A 220 17.49 7.00 -0.87
CA ILE A 220 16.07 7.16 -0.63
C ILE A 220 15.87 7.12 0.88
N THR A 221 15.15 8.10 1.43
CA THR A 221 14.73 8.11 2.83
C THR A 221 13.23 8.28 2.89
N ILE A 222 12.52 7.33 3.49
CA ILE A 222 11.07 7.41 3.70
C ILE A 222 10.84 7.72 5.18
N THR A 223 10.16 8.82 5.47
CA THR A 223 9.86 9.26 6.84
C THR A 223 8.36 9.19 7.07
N ASN A 224 7.95 8.57 8.16
CA ASN A 224 6.55 8.52 8.60
C ASN A 224 6.27 9.66 9.58
N PHE A 225 5.32 10.51 9.26
CA PHE A 225 4.85 11.64 10.09
C PHE A 225 3.53 11.34 10.80
N ASN A 226 3.01 10.11 10.68
CA ASN A 226 1.80 9.67 11.36
C ASN A 226 2.16 9.11 12.74
N PHE A 227 1.58 9.68 13.79
CA PHE A 227 1.78 9.26 15.18
C PHE A 227 0.89 8.11 15.63
N ARG A 228 -0.09 7.69 14.83
CA ARG A 228 -1.04 6.62 15.19
C ARG A 228 -0.84 5.33 14.41
N MET A 229 -0.12 5.36 13.29
CA MET A 229 -0.02 4.21 12.39
C MET A 229 1.44 3.90 12.00
N ASN A 230 1.76 2.61 12.05
CA ASN A 230 2.94 2.04 11.42
C ASN A 230 2.56 1.50 10.03
N TYR A 231 3.48 1.53 9.09
CA TYR A 231 3.30 0.88 7.79
C TYR A 231 4.12 -0.41 7.73
N THR A 232 3.45 -1.55 7.87
CA THR A 232 4.03 -2.89 7.70
C THR A 232 4.01 -3.29 6.24
N GLU A 233 5.04 -4.00 5.77
CA GLU A 233 5.15 -4.45 4.37
C GLU A 233 5.00 -3.33 3.34
N TRP A 234 5.42 -2.12 3.74
CA TRP A 234 5.33 -0.93 2.91
C TRP A 234 6.05 -1.16 1.57
N ASN A 235 5.54 -0.49 0.54
CA ASN A 235 6.15 -0.50 -0.77
C ASN A 235 6.22 0.90 -1.38
N LEU A 236 7.24 1.10 -2.20
CA LEU A 236 7.51 2.32 -2.92
C LEU A 236 7.63 1.97 -4.40
N VAL A 237 6.78 2.53 -5.25
CA VAL A 237 6.93 2.42 -6.70
C VAL A 237 7.48 3.72 -7.21
N VAL A 238 8.59 3.66 -7.93
CA VAL A 238 9.22 4.85 -8.52
C VAL A 238 9.24 4.67 -10.03
N GLN A 239 8.98 5.77 -10.73
CA GLN A 239 9.18 5.87 -12.17
C GLN A 239 10.42 6.72 -12.46
N HIS A 240 11.44 6.12 -13.06
CA HIS A 240 12.67 6.76 -13.49
C HIS A 240 13.16 6.13 -14.82
N PRO A 241 13.58 6.94 -15.81
CA PRO A 241 14.03 6.45 -17.12
C PRO A 241 15.29 5.57 -17.12
N ASN A 242 15.88 5.25 -15.97
CA ASN A 242 17.17 4.56 -15.87
C ASN A 242 17.11 3.34 -14.93
N PHE A 243 15.91 2.81 -14.65
CA PHE A 243 15.78 1.63 -13.81
C PHE A 243 16.13 0.31 -14.49
N ASP A 244 16.31 0.30 -15.82
CA ASP A 244 16.93 -0.80 -16.55
C ASP A 244 18.37 -1.08 -16.09
N ASN A 245 19.05 -0.09 -15.50
CA ASN A 245 20.48 -0.11 -15.20
C ASN A 245 20.80 -0.09 -13.70
N ILE A 246 19.91 -0.65 -12.85
CA ILE A 246 20.21 -0.82 -11.42
C ILE A 246 21.35 -1.85 -11.27
N THR A 247 22.47 -1.41 -10.70
CA THR A 247 23.65 -2.26 -10.52
C THR A 247 23.72 -2.85 -9.12
N GLN A 248 23.48 -2.02 -8.11
CA GLN A 248 23.51 -2.43 -6.71
C GLN A 248 22.41 -1.75 -5.91
N LEU A 249 21.91 -2.46 -4.92
CA LEU A 249 20.87 -2.03 -4.00
C LEU A 249 21.32 -2.32 -2.56
N PHE A 250 21.18 -1.34 -1.69
CA PHE A 250 21.56 -1.45 -0.28
C PHE A 250 20.37 -1.14 0.62
N GLY A 251 20.06 -2.06 1.54
CA GLY A 251 19.03 -1.87 2.56
C GLY A 251 17.58 -1.95 2.07
N LEU A 252 17.34 -2.38 0.83
CA LEU A 252 15.99 -2.55 0.27
C LEU A 252 15.93 -3.80 -0.60
N ASN A 253 14.73 -4.29 -0.83
CA ASN A 253 14.42 -5.22 -1.91
C ASN A 253 13.89 -4.45 -3.13
N TYR A 254 14.05 -5.01 -4.33
CA TYR A 254 13.48 -4.41 -5.55
C TYR A 254 12.93 -5.45 -6.52
N LYS A 255 12.00 -5.01 -7.36
CA LYS A 255 11.58 -5.72 -8.56
C LYS A 255 11.21 -4.71 -9.65
N PRO A 256 11.75 -4.84 -10.87
CA PRO A 256 11.31 -4.02 -12.00
C PRO A 256 9.85 -4.34 -12.34
N LEU A 257 9.08 -3.30 -12.66
CA LEU A 257 7.71 -3.42 -13.13
C LEU A 257 7.71 -3.21 -14.64
N THR A 258 7.46 -4.28 -15.39
CA THR A 258 7.47 -4.28 -16.86
C THR A 258 6.06 -4.56 -17.41
N PRO A 259 5.08 -3.66 -17.16
CA PRO A 259 3.66 -3.94 -17.42
C PRO A 259 3.34 -4.18 -18.90
N TYR A 260 4.20 -3.76 -19.83
CA TYR A 260 4.02 -3.88 -21.28
C TYR A 260 4.99 -4.86 -21.95
N GLY A 261 5.40 -5.92 -21.26
CA GLY A 261 6.19 -6.99 -21.89
C GLY A 261 7.61 -6.57 -22.31
N GLY A 262 8.21 -5.61 -21.62
CA GLY A 262 9.61 -5.23 -21.79
C GLY A 262 9.88 -3.98 -22.63
N CYS A 263 8.86 -3.36 -23.25
CA CYS A 263 9.05 -2.15 -24.07
C CYS A 263 9.27 -0.87 -23.24
N ILE A 264 8.77 -0.82 -22.01
CA ILE A 264 8.92 0.31 -21.08
C ILE A 264 9.18 -0.27 -19.69
N ASN A 265 10.41 -0.09 -19.21
CA ASN A 265 10.91 -0.60 -17.94
C ASN A 265 11.35 0.56 -17.04
N ASP A 266 10.65 1.69 -17.15
CA ASP A 266 10.96 2.90 -16.41
C ASP A 266 10.40 2.89 -14.98
N ALA A 267 9.83 1.78 -14.51
CA ALA A 267 9.22 1.66 -13.20
C ALA A 267 9.82 0.50 -12.40
N ALA A 268 10.08 0.76 -11.11
CA ALA A 268 10.55 -0.25 -10.18
C ALA A 268 9.79 -0.16 -8.86
N MET A 269 9.51 -1.31 -8.26
CA MET A 269 8.94 -1.45 -6.93
C MET A 269 10.06 -1.77 -5.94
N PHE A 270 10.06 -1.06 -4.81
CA PHE A 270 10.98 -1.24 -3.69
C PHE A 270 10.20 -1.54 -2.41
N TRP A 271 10.78 -2.32 -1.51
CA TRP A 271 10.21 -2.59 -0.19
C TRP A 271 11.29 -2.94 0.83
N GLY A 272 10.92 -2.95 2.12
CA GLY A 272 11.83 -3.29 3.20
C GLY A 272 12.34 -4.73 3.17
N VAL A 273 13.52 -4.94 3.76
CA VAL A 273 14.12 -6.25 4.05
C VAL A 273 13.67 -6.68 5.44
N LYS A 274 13.10 -7.89 5.54
CA LYS A 274 12.69 -8.49 6.82
C LYS A 274 13.93 -9.04 7.55
N PRO A 275 14.10 -8.84 8.87
CA PRO A 275 13.26 -8.06 9.80
C PRO A 275 13.77 -6.62 10.05
N ASP A 276 14.68 -6.11 9.22
CA ASP A 276 15.44 -4.89 9.51
C ASP A 276 14.60 -3.61 9.33
N ASN A 277 13.89 -3.49 8.21
CA ASN A 277 13.15 -2.28 7.86
C ASN A 277 11.84 -2.55 7.12
N ASP A 278 11.25 -3.73 7.29
CA ASP A 278 9.94 -4.10 6.77
C ASP A 278 8.77 -3.39 7.47
N VAL A 279 9.04 -2.73 8.59
CA VAL A 279 8.09 -1.88 9.31
C VAL A 279 8.60 -0.44 9.35
N LEU A 280 7.85 0.47 8.72
CA LEU A 280 8.05 1.91 8.85
C LEU A 280 7.27 2.41 10.08
N THR A 281 7.99 2.58 11.19
CA THR A 281 7.43 2.97 12.49
C THR A 281 7.04 4.45 12.54
N GLN A 282 6.22 4.82 13.52
CA GLN A 282 5.85 6.22 13.82
C GLN A 282 7.07 7.14 14.01
N ASP A 283 6.90 8.44 13.78
CA ASP A 283 7.99 9.41 13.87
C ASP A 283 8.69 9.41 15.26
N GLY A 284 10.01 9.24 15.25
CA GLY A 284 10.89 9.02 16.42
C GLY A 284 12.33 8.73 15.97
N LYS A 285 13.22 8.26 16.85
CA LYS A 285 14.63 7.91 16.46
C LYS A 285 14.70 6.84 15.35
N LEU A 286 13.63 6.07 15.12
CA LEU A 286 13.50 4.98 14.15
C LEU A 286 12.39 5.22 13.10
N GLY A 287 11.77 6.40 13.06
CA GLY A 287 10.62 6.73 12.20
C GLY A 287 10.94 6.94 10.72
N SER A 288 12.10 6.50 10.27
CA SER A 288 12.51 6.57 8.88
C SER A 288 13.26 5.34 8.44
N VAL A 289 12.97 4.87 7.23
CA VAL A 289 13.73 3.82 6.56
C VAL A 289 14.57 4.44 5.45
N GLN A 290 15.75 3.87 5.22
CA GLN A 290 16.70 4.37 4.23
C GLN A 290 17.16 3.23 3.34
N GLY A 291 17.41 3.55 2.07
CA GLY A 291 18.05 2.65 1.12
C GLY A 291 18.94 3.41 0.16
N GLU A 292 19.92 2.73 -0.42
CA GLU A 292 20.80 3.31 -1.43
C GLU A 292 20.71 2.53 -2.74
N LEU A 293 20.73 3.27 -3.85
CA LEU A 293 20.76 2.75 -5.21
C LEU A 293 22.08 3.14 -5.85
N LEU A 294 22.74 2.18 -6.50
CA LEU A 294 23.79 2.45 -7.46
C LEU A 294 23.26 2.17 -8.86
N LEU A 295 23.16 3.22 -9.64
CA LEU A 295 22.59 3.20 -10.99
C LEU A 295 23.72 3.43 -11.98
N ARG A 296 23.86 2.55 -12.97
CA ARG A 296 24.79 2.77 -14.07
C ARG A 296 24.23 3.85 -14.99
N LYS A 297 25.08 4.75 -15.46
CA LYS A 297 24.68 5.77 -16.42
C LYS A 297 24.57 5.15 -17.80
N ASP A 298 23.44 5.41 -18.44
CA ASP A 298 23.32 5.22 -19.88
C ASP A 298 23.84 6.49 -20.58
N PHE A 299 25.00 6.38 -21.23
CA PHE A 299 25.62 7.51 -21.93
C PHE A 299 24.78 8.07 -23.08
N GLN A 300 23.78 7.34 -23.57
CA GLN A 300 22.89 7.83 -24.64
C GLN A 300 21.78 8.75 -24.11
N THR A 301 21.29 8.50 -22.90
CA THR A 301 20.14 9.20 -22.34
C THR A 301 20.46 10.07 -21.12
N PHE A 302 21.58 9.81 -20.44
CA PHE A 302 22.01 10.55 -19.26
C PHE A 302 22.29 12.02 -19.60
N THR A 303 21.67 12.92 -18.86
CA THR A 303 21.94 14.35 -18.96
C THR A 303 22.08 14.98 -17.58
N PHE A 304 22.94 15.99 -17.48
CA PHE A 304 23.06 16.81 -16.27
C PHE A 304 21.95 17.86 -16.14
N GLY A 305 21.22 18.12 -17.24
CA GLY A 305 20.14 19.10 -17.29
C GLY A 305 18.76 18.51 -16.95
N ASN A 306 17.80 19.40 -16.71
CA ASN A 306 16.36 19.08 -16.66
C ASN A 306 15.96 18.02 -15.63
N GLY A 307 16.73 17.87 -14.56
CA GLY A 307 16.33 17.00 -13.46
C GLY A 307 16.37 15.50 -13.77
N TRP A 308 17.15 15.06 -14.77
CA TRP A 308 17.16 13.67 -15.23
C TRP A 308 17.45 12.63 -14.13
N ALA A 309 18.26 12.99 -13.12
CA ALA A 309 18.60 12.12 -11.98
C ALA A 309 17.49 12.01 -10.91
N PHE A 310 16.35 12.64 -11.13
CA PHE A 310 15.24 12.64 -10.20
C PHE A 310 14.07 11.83 -10.77
N PRO A 311 13.26 11.22 -9.90
CA PRO A 311 12.14 10.41 -10.34
C PRO A 311 11.09 11.29 -11.01
N ARG A 312 10.35 10.72 -11.97
CA ARG A 312 9.23 11.39 -12.64
C ARG A 312 7.93 11.25 -11.84
N ARG A 313 7.74 10.09 -11.20
CA ARG A 313 6.59 9.79 -10.34
C ARG A 313 7.00 8.87 -9.21
N VAL A 314 6.33 9.00 -8.08
CA VAL A 314 6.53 8.18 -6.89
C VAL A 314 5.18 7.81 -6.32
N TYR A 315 4.99 6.54 -6.00
CA TYR A 315 3.82 6.03 -5.29
C TYR A 315 4.26 5.34 -4.00
N PHE A 316 3.55 5.59 -2.92
CA PHE A 316 3.76 4.92 -1.64
C PHE A 316 2.52 4.11 -1.29
N ASN A 317 2.66 2.80 -1.09
CA ASN A 317 1.55 1.87 -0.86
C ASN A 317 0.39 2.00 -1.88
N GLY A 318 0.72 2.39 -3.12
CA GLY A 318 -0.24 2.59 -4.19
C GLY A 318 -0.85 3.99 -4.28
N ASP A 319 -0.60 4.89 -3.33
CA ASP A 319 -1.02 6.30 -3.39
C ASP A 319 0.01 7.15 -4.14
N ASN A 320 -0.43 8.03 -5.04
CA ASN A 320 0.45 8.93 -5.79
C ASN A 320 0.96 10.07 -4.90
N CYS A 321 2.28 10.24 -4.81
CA CYS A 321 2.88 11.29 -3.99
C CYS A 321 3.02 12.60 -4.78
N VAL A 322 2.84 13.72 -4.09
CA VAL A 322 3.03 15.06 -4.67
C VAL A 322 4.51 15.29 -4.94
N MET A 323 4.83 15.57 -6.20
CA MET A 323 6.19 15.92 -6.65
C MET A 323 6.39 17.44 -6.65
N PRO A 324 7.60 17.94 -6.35
CA PRO A 324 7.95 19.35 -6.60
C PRO A 324 7.90 19.71 -8.09
N SER A 325 7.87 21.01 -8.41
CA SER A 325 7.94 21.49 -9.79
C SER A 325 9.28 21.09 -10.41
N PRO A 326 9.32 20.59 -11.67
CA PRO A 326 10.57 20.29 -12.37
C PRO A 326 11.56 21.46 -12.45
N GLU A 327 11.05 22.70 -12.44
CA GLU A 327 11.87 23.92 -12.47
C GLU A 327 12.68 24.13 -11.20
N ASP A 328 12.20 23.60 -10.08
CA ASP A 328 12.85 23.73 -8.78
C ASP A 328 13.94 22.66 -8.57
N TYR A 329 14.06 21.66 -9.45
CA TYR A 329 14.89 20.48 -9.19
C TYR A 329 16.35 20.87 -8.92
N PRO A 330 17.01 20.22 -7.94
CA PRO A 330 18.39 20.56 -7.62
C PRO A 330 19.29 20.40 -8.83
N SER A 331 20.22 21.34 -9.01
CA SER A 331 21.22 21.23 -10.05
C SER A 331 22.16 20.02 -9.81
N LEU A 332 22.62 19.45 -10.93
CA LEU A 332 23.65 18.43 -10.94
C LEU A 332 24.98 19.08 -11.40
N PRO A 333 26.12 18.56 -10.94
CA PRO A 333 27.41 19.13 -11.28
C PRO A 333 27.66 18.92 -12.78
N ARG A 334 27.96 20.01 -13.51
CA ARG A 334 28.19 19.96 -14.96
C ARG A 334 29.48 19.21 -15.36
N MET A 335 30.38 18.95 -14.41
CA MET A 335 31.64 18.23 -14.60
C MET A 335 32.05 17.45 -13.34
N GLN A 336 32.85 16.40 -13.54
CA GLN A 336 33.34 15.45 -12.52
C GLN A 336 33.87 16.16 -11.26
N ALA A 337 33.31 15.83 -10.10
CA ALA A 337 34.13 15.79 -8.90
C ALA A 337 34.97 14.51 -9.01
N LEU A 338 36.28 14.69 -9.21
CA LEU A 338 37.30 13.65 -9.39
C LEU A 338 37.15 12.47 -8.43
#